data_AF-A0A7C3PV22-F1
#
_entry.id   AF-A0A7C3PV22-F1
#
_cell.length_a   1.000
_cell.length_b   1.000
_cell.length_c   1.000
_cell.angle_alpha   90.00
_cell.angle_beta   90.00
_cell.angle_gamma   90.00
#
_symmetry.space_group_name_H-M   'P 1'
#
loop_
_entity.id
_entity.type
_entity.pdbx_description
1 polymer ?
#
loop_
_entity_poly.entity_id
_entity_poly.type
_entity_poly.pdbx_seq_one_letter_code
_entity_poly.pdbx_strand_id
1 'polypeptide(L)'
;LGSSSSAASLLQLLEDADIETRKAAAGALGSIKDPRAFDALWKAYQAWEGDLKLEAASALARTPDVRALDAYLFGVSQVGVLTRQRFHAPLKALRAQAASEVERRIREKKLDRWAMLELRRLWADEQPVLEWHLRAPAKRDEPLPLEVFEKGVQGSTSAAEWMPVKAGEGGIVDLDRTLQPGSRSVAFAYAELRSPGQAHVELLSSAGGPFQLHVNGKKAHESPGGREVGEKVDRAAVVLAPGVNRILVRLEEAGGGAAFFLKAPAIDPPALYEEDLGAPDPNVYLDFVLKAKGDPARGSELFRDTARTACLKCHAVKGEGGKVGPELAGIGQQYDRKALAESVLFPSRVMRPGYEPVTVATAQGEVWTGILRSDTAEAVTVVDAEGVEHTIPTPEIAQRERSSVSIMPDGLAGGISPDELADLIAYLESLKGLP
;
A
#
# COMPACT_ATOMS: atom_id res chain seq x y z
N LEU A 1 -35.56 -20.90 -6.08
CA LEU A 1 -34.94 -19.72 -6.74
C LEU A 1 -33.48 -20.08 -6.97
N GLY A 2 -33.07 -20.27 -8.23
CA GLY A 2 -31.71 -20.76 -8.54
C GLY A 2 -31.62 -21.87 -9.60
N SER A 3 -32.72 -22.29 -10.21
CA SER A 3 -32.68 -23.21 -11.37
C SER A 3 -32.55 -22.41 -12.68
N SER A 4 -31.92 -23.00 -13.70
CA SER A 4 -31.83 -22.46 -15.07
C SER A 4 -33.19 -22.14 -15.73
N SER A 5 -34.30 -22.69 -15.21
CA SER A 5 -35.67 -22.35 -15.59
C SER A 5 -36.15 -20.99 -15.06
N SER A 6 -35.58 -20.50 -13.95
CA SER A 6 -35.90 -19.17 -13.40
C SER A 6 -35.25 -18.02 -14.16
N ALA A 7 -34.15 -18.28 -14.88
CA ALA A 7 -33.47 -17.27 -15.69
C ALA A 7 -34.36 -16.71 -16.81
N ALA A 8 -35.15 -17.54 -17.50
CA ALA A 8 -36.01 -17.09 -18.60
C ALA A 8 -37.07 -16.07 -18.13
N SER A 9 -37.71 -16.31 -16.99
CA SER A 9 -38.68 -15.36 -16.42
C SER A 9 -38.01 -14.08 -15.93
N LEU A 10 -36.82 -14.17 -15.34
CA LEU A 10 -36.07 -13.00 -14.89
C LEU A 10 -35.59 -12.11 -16.05
N LEU A 11 -35.28 -12.69 -17.21
CA LEU A 11 -34.91 -11.91 -18.40
C LEU A 11 -36.03 -11.00 -18.87
N GLN A 12 -37.29 -11.45 -18.78
CA GLN A 12 -38.45 -10.62 -19.12
C GLN A 12 -38.61 -9.45 -18.14
N LEU A 13 -38.30 -9.66 -16.85
CA LEU A 13 -38.41 -8.63 -15.81
C LEU A 13 -37.36 -7.52 -15.91
N LEU A 14 -36.34 -7.66 -16.78
CA LEU A 14 -35.43 -6.55 -17.09
C LEU A 14 -36.12 -5.42 -17.88
N GLU A 15 -37.26 -5.68 -18.51
CA GLU A 15 -38.03 -4.68 -19.25
C GLU A 15 -39.31 -4.26 -18.50
N ASP A 16 -39.45 -4.64 -17.22
CA ASP A 16 -40.59 -4.29 -16.38
C ASP A 16 -40.73 -2.76 -16.22
N ALA A 17 -41.96 -2.25 -16.04
CA ALA A 17 -42.20 -0.83 -15.84
C ALA A 17 -41.60 -0.32 -14.50
N ASP A 18 -41.62 -1.16 -13.47
CA ASP A 18 -41.13 -0.84 -12.13
C ASP A 18 -39.59 -0.92 -12.01
N ILE A 19 -38.99 0.13 -11.46
CA ILE A 19 -37.52 0.26 -11.32
C ILE A 19 -36.97 -0.81 -10.37
N GLU A 20 -37.62 -1.04 -9.24
CA GLU A 20 -37.14 -1.98 -8.24
C GLU A 20 -37.24 -3.43 -8.74
N THR A 21 -38.27 -3.74 -9.52
CA THR A 21 -38.43 -5.02 -10.21
C THR A 21 -37.29 -5.26 -11.20
N ARG A 22 -36.94 -4.27 -12.04
CA ARG A 22 -35.80 -4.37 -12.96
C ARG A 22 -34.49 -4.58 -12.21
N LYS A 23 -34.27 -3.84 -11.12
CA LYS A 23 -33.08 -3.94 -10.27
C LYS A 23 -32.95 -5.33 -9.64
N ALA A 24 -34.04 -5.83 -9.05
CA ALA A 24 -34.09 -7.15 -8.44
C ALA A 24 -33.85 -8.27 -9.47
N ALA A 25 -34.42 -8.12 -10.68
CA ALA A 25 -34.20 -9.07 -11.78
C ALA A 25 -32.73 -9.13 -12.20
N ALA A 26 -32.07 -7.97 -12.37
CA ALA A 26 -30.65 -7.90 -12.71
C ALA A 26 -29.76 -8.55 -11.63
N GLY A 27 -29.98 -8.20 -10.36
CA GLY A 27 -29.25 -8.78 -9.22
C GLY A 27 -29.45 -10.30 -9.10
N ALA A 28 -30.66 -10.78 -9.35
CA ALA A 28 -30.98 -12.22 -9.37
C ALA A 28 -30.27 -12.94 -10.52
N LEU A 29 -30.32 -12.40 -11.74
CA LEU A 29 -29.62 -12.96 -12.91
C LEU A 29 -28.11 -13.04 -12.68
N GLY A 30 -27.50 -11.98 -12.14
CA GLY A 30 -26.10 -12.00 -11.75
C GLY A 30 -25.78 -13.04 -10.68
N SER A 31 -26.70 -13.29 -9.75
CA SER A 31 -26.53 -14.32 -8.71
C SER A 31 -26.63 -15.75 -9.25
N ILE A 32 -27.48 -15.96 -10.27
CA ILE A 32 -27.59 -17.26 -10.97
C ILE A 32 -26.35 -17.54 -11.82
N LYS A 33 -25.67 -16.49 -12.32
CA LYS A 33 -24.47 -16.59 -13.18
C LYS A 33 -24.72 -17.37 -14.48
N ASP A 34 -25.94 -17.33 -15.00
CA ASP A 34 -26.30 -17.99 -16.26
C ASP A 34 -25.68 -17.22 -17.45
N PRO A 35 -24.81 -17.82 -18.27
CA PRO A 35 -24.20 -17.15 -19.42
C PRO A 35 -25.23 -16.59 -20.42
N ARG A 36 -26.42 -17.18 -20.51
CA ARG A 36 -27.50 -16.73 -21.40
C ARG A 36 -28.05 -15.36 -21.00
N ALA A 37 -27.80 -14.90 -19.77
CA ALA A 37 -28.22 -13.59 -19.30
C ALA A 37 -27.33 -12.45 -19.80
N PHE A 38 -26.15 -12.75 -20.36
CA PHE A 38 -25.16 -11.75 -20.73
C PHE A 38 -25.74 -10.68 -21.68
N ASP A 39 -26.32 -11.09 -22.81
CA ASP A 39 -26.78 -10.14 -23.83
C ASP A 39 -27.88 -9.22 -23.31
N ALA A 40 -28.77 -9.74 -22.46
CA ALA A 40 -29.85 -8.96 -21.85
C ALA A 40 -29.33 -7.99 -20.79
N LEU A 41 -28.41 -8.43 -19.92
CA LEU A 41 -27.77 -7.57 -18.92
C LEU A 41 -26.89 -6.50 -19.59
N TRP A 42 -26.23 -6.84 -20.69
CA TRP A 42 -25.45 -5.89 -21.49
C TRP A 42 -26.33 -4.83 -22.13
N LYS A 43 -27.44 -5.22 -22.77
CA LYS A 43 -28.46 -4.28 -23.28
C LYS A 43 -28.99 -3.38 -22.16
N ALA A 44 -29.27 -3.95 -20.99
CA ALA A 44 -29.72 -3.19 -19.81
C ALA A 44 -28.67 -2.18 -19.34
N TYR A 45 -27.40 -2.57 -19.24
CA TYR A 45 -26.29 -1.65 -18.91
C TYR A 45 -26.18 -0.48 -19.91
N GLN A 46 -26.36 -0.74 -21.20
CA GLN A 46 -26.29 0.31 -22.22
C GLN A 46 -27.48 1.29 -22.15
N ALA A 47 -28.67 0.78 -21.82
CA ALA A 47 -29.91 1.57 -21.82
C ALA A 47 -30.22 2.27 -20.50
N TRP A 48 -29.78 1.70 -19.37
CA TRP A 48 -30.09 2.22 -18.04
C TRP A 48 -29.11 3.32 -17.60
N GLU A 49 -29.58 4.13 -16.66
CA GLU A 49 -28.83 5.22 -16.03
C GLU A 49 -28.85 5.10 -14.51
N GLY A 50 -27.92 5.79 -13.83
CA GLY A 50 -27.82 5.82 -12.37
C GLY A 50 -27.67 4.43 -11.73
N ASP A 51 -28.37 4.21 -10.61
CA ASP A 51 -28.29 2.97 -9.82
C ASP A 51 -28.63 1.70 -10.60
N LEU A 52 -29.58 1.80 -11.56
CA LEU A 52 -29.92 0.66 -12.41
C LEU A 52 -28.73 0.25 -13.28
N LYS A 53 -28.04 1.22 -13.90
CA LYS A 53 -26.84 0.98 -14.72
C LYS A 53 -25.77 0.27 -13.90
N LEU A 54 -25.55 0.71 -12.67
CA LEU A 54 -24.60 0.10 -11.74
C LEU A 54 -25.02 -1.32 -11.34
N GLU A 55 -26.31 -1.59 -11.16
CA GLU A 55 -26.80 -2.93 -10.86
C GLU A 55 -26.56 -3.89 -12.05
N ALA A 56 -26.87 -3.46 -13.28
CA ALA A 56 -26.57 -4.23 -14.48
C ALA A 56 -25.07 -4.52 -14.63
N ALA A 57 -24.22 -3.50 -14.40
CA ALA A 57 -22.77 -3.67 -14.38
C ALA A 57 -22.33 -4.68 -13.30
N SER A 58 -22.86 -4.56 -12.08
CA SER A 58 -22.58 -5.48 -10.96
C SER A 58 -23.01 -6.92 -11.27
N ALA A 59 -24.12 -7.11 -11.98
CA ALA A 59 -24.59 -8.41 -12.43
C ALA A 59 -23.63 -9.03 -13.48
N LEU A 60 -23.21 -8.24 -14.48
CA LEU A 60 -22.21 -8.64 -15.48
C LEU A 60 -20.85 -8.98 -14.85
N ALA A 61 -20.47 -8.33 -13.75
CA ALA A 61 -19.22 -8.58 -13.04
C ALA A 61 -19.14 -9.98 -12.39
N ARG A 62 -20.29 -10.62 -12.13
CA ARG A 62 -20.36 -11.93 -11.47
C ARG A 62 -20.02 -13.11 -12.39
N THR A 63 -20.04 -12.88 -13.71
CA THR A 63 -19.60 -13.81 -14.74
C THR A 63 -18.67 -13.05 -15.69
N PRO A 64 -17.36 -12.99 -15.39
CA PRO A 64 -16.42 -12.15 -16.12
C PRO A 64 -16.39 -12.47 -17.62
N ASP A 65 -16.62 -11.45 -18.46
CA ASP A 65 -16.55 -11.52 -19.91
C ASP A 65 -15.97 -10.20 -20.44
N VAL A 66 -14.94 -10.27 -21.29
CA VAL A 66 -14.24 -9.07 -21.80
C VAL A 66 -15.15 -8.14 -22.59
N ARG A 67 -16.25 -8.65 -23.18
CA ARG A 67 -17.25 -7.84 -23.88
C ARG A 67 -17.93 -6.82 -22.96
N ALA A 68 -17.93 -7.05 -21.64
CA ALA A 68 -18.47 -6.14 -20.64
C ALA A 68 -17.40 -5.24 -19.97
N LEU A 69 -16.20 -5.12 -20.55
CA LEU A 69 -15.12 -4.30 -19.99
C LEU A 69 -15.56 -2.87 -19.66
N ASP A 70 -16.38 -2.24 -20.49
CA ASP A 70 -16.92 -0.90 -20.23
C ASP A 70 -17.70 -0.83 -18.93
N ALA A 71 -18.50 -1.86 -18.63
CA ALA A 71 -19.26 -1.94 -17.40
C ALA A 71 -18.34 -2.07 -16.17
N TYR A 72 -17.20 -2.75 -16.33
CA TYR A 72 -16.23 -2.91 -15.26
C TYR A 72 -15.43 -1.63 -15.02
N LEU A 73 -15.00 -0.96 -16.10
CA LEU A 73 -14.32 0.33 -16.04
C LEU A 73 -15.24 1.42 -15.46
N PHE A 74 -16.50 1.46 -15.88
CA PHE A 74 -17.54 2.27 -15.26
C PHE A 74 -17.70 1.93 -13.77
N GLY A 75 -17.72 0.64 -13.42
CA GLY A 75 -17.84 0.19 -12.05
C GLY A 75 -16.72 0.68 -11.12
N VAL A 76 -15.46 0.60 -11.56
CA VAL A 76 -14.30 1.11 -10.80
C VAL A 76 -14.15 2.62 -10.83
N SER A 77 -14.90 3.34 -11.68
CA SER A 77 -14.97 4.80 -11.64
C SER A 77 -16.06 5.32 -10.70
N GLN A 78 -16.91 4.45 -10.13
CA GLN A 78 -18.02 4.88 -9.28
C GLN A 78 -17.55 5.39 -7.92
N VAL A 79 -18.41 6.24 -7.32
CA VAL A 79 -18.29 6.72 -5.95
C VAL A 79 -18.65 5.57 -4.99
N GLY A 80 -17.75 5.24 -4.06
CA GLY A 80 -17.94 4.18 -3.06
C GLY A 80 -17.11 2.92 -3.28
N VAL A 81 -16.37 2.52 -2.25
CA VAL A 81 -15.40 1.40 -2.30
C VAL A 81 -16.04 0.05 -2.54
N LEU A 82 -17.09 -0.29 -1.79
CA LEU A 82 -17.77 -1.59 -1.99
C LEU A 82 -18.37 -1.71 -3.39
N THR A 83 -18.67 -0.57 -4.02
CA THR A 83 -19.10 -0.53 -5.41
C THR A 83 -17.94 -0.89 -6.33
N ARG A 84 -16.80 -0.19 -6.22
CA ARG A 84 -15.59 -0.45 -7.03
C ARG A 84 -15.06 -1.88 -6.85
N GLN A 85 -15.01 -2.36 -5.61
CA GLN A 85 -14.48 -3.69 -5.26
C GLN A 85 -15.19 -4.84 -5.97
N ARG A 86 -16.49 -4.70 -6.29
CA ARG A 86 -17.25 -5.72 -7.06
C ARG A 86 -16.63 -6.01 -8.43
N PHE A 87 -15.92 -5.04 -8.98
CA PHE A 87 -15.32 -5.10 -10.31
C PHE A 87 -13.85 -5.51 -10.29
N HIS A 88 -13.23 -5.64 -9.12
CA HIS A 88 -11.81 -6.00 -9.01
C HIS A 88 -11.54 -7.42 -9.51
N ALA A 89 -12.36 -8.39 -9.10
CA ALA A 89 -12.20 -9.78 -9.50
C ALA A 89 -12.34 -10.01 -11.03
N PRO A 90 -13.39 -9.52 -11.73
CA PRO A 90 -13.48 -9.68 -13.17
C PRO A 90 -12.36 -8.95 -13.91
N LEU A 91 -11.98 -7.75 -13.48
CA LEU A 91 -10.87 -7.01 -14.07
C LEU A 91 -9.55 -7.78 -13.94
N LYS A 92 -9.21 -8.29 -12.75
CA LYS A 92 -8.03 -9.14 -12.56
C LYS A 92 -8.05 -10.38 -13.45
N ALA A 93 -9.19 -11.06 -13.54
CA ALA A 93 -9.34 -12.27 -14.35
C ALA A 93 -9.18 -12.01 -15.85
N LEU A 94 -9.58 -10.82 -16.32
CA LEU A 94 -9.56 -10.43 -17.72
C LEU A 94 -8.34 -9.59 -18.10
N ARG A 95 -7.38 -9.39 -17.18
CA ARG A 95 -6.22 -8.50 -17.36
C ARG A 95 -5.57 -8.61 -18.73
N ALA A 96 -5.19 -9.82 -19.13
CA ALA A 96 -4.50 -10.05 -20.40
C ALA A 96 -5.39 -9.75 -21.62
N GLN A 97 -6.69 -10.06 -21.54
CA GLN A 97 -7.64 -9.80 -22.62
C GLN A 97 -8.01 -8.32 -22.73
N ALA A 98 -8.01 -7.60 -21.61
CA ALA A 98 -8.40 -6.20 -21.52
C ALA A 98 -7.23 -5.21 -21.78
N ALA A 99 -5.96 -5.66 -21.71
CA ALA A 99 -4.78 -4.81 -21.72
C ALA A 99 -4.77 -3.80 -22.89
N SER A 100 -4.96 -4.27 -24.13
CA SER A 100 -4.93 -3.41 -25.33
C SER A 100 -6.06 -2.38 -25.35
N GLU A 101 -7.25 -2.75 -24.88
CA GLU A 101 -8.40 -1.85 -24.87
C GLU A 101 -8.29 -0.82 -23.73
N VAL A 102 -7.79 -1.22 -22.56
CA VAL A 102 -7.44 -0.30 -21.47
C VAL A 102 -6.41 0.72 -21.96
N GLU A 103 -5.33 0.25 -22.58
CA GLU A 103 -4.29 1.12 -23.14
C GLU A 103 -4.85 2.13 -24.15
N ARG A 104 -5.68 1.65 -25.10
CA ARG A 104 -6.35 2.51 -26.08
C ARG A 104 -7.16 3.61 -25.40
N ARG A 105 -7.92 3.30 -24.35
CA ARG A 105 -8.75 4.29 -23.62
C ARG A 105 -7.92 5.29 -22.83
N ILE A 106 -6.81 4.87 -22.24
CA ILE A 106 -5.87 5.80 -21.56
C ILE A 106 -5.36 6.81 -22.58
N ARG A 107 -4.87 6.33 -23.74
CA ARG A 107 -4.34 7.19 -24.81
C ARG A 107 -5.39 8.13 -25.39
N GLU A 108 -6.65 7.68 -25.47
CA GLU A 108 -7.80 8.50 -25.88
C GLU A 108 -8.34 9.42 -24.76
N LYS A 109 -7.77 9.40 -23.55
CA LYS A 109 -8.24 10.14 -22.37
C LYS A 109 -9.71 9.84 -22.00
N LYS A 110 -10.12 8.59 -22.21
CA LYS A 110 -11.47 8.07 -21.90
C LYS A 110 -11.55 7.33 -20.57
N LEU A 111 -10.45 7.30 -19.80
CA LEU A 111 -10.44 6.83 -18.42
C LEU A 111 -10.14 8.01 -17.51
N ASP A 112 -10.94 8.17 -16.47
CA ASP A 112 -10.68 9.15 -15.44
C ASP A 112 -9.53 8.69 -14.52
N ARG A 113 -9.01 9.64 -13.74
CA ARG A 113 -7.89 9.42 -12.83
C ARG A 113 -8.16 8.33 -11.79
N TRP A 114 -9.39 8.16 -11.31
CA TRP A 114 -9.73 7.16 -10.30
C TRP A 114 -9.70 5.75 -10.88
N ALA A 115 -10.30 5.57 -12.06
CA ALA A 115 -10.21 4.30 -12.77
C ALA A 115 -8.75 3.92 -13.05
N MET A 116 -7.90 4.89 -13.44
CA MET A 116 -6.47 4.64 -13.65
C MET A 116 -5.73 4.23 -12.37
N LEU A 117 -6.01 4.87 -11.22
CA LEU A 117 -5.42 4.48 -9.93
C LEU A 117 -5.84 3.08 -9.47
N GLU A 118 -7.12 2.73 -9.60
CA GLU A 118 -7.60 1.38 -9.27
C GLU A 118 -7.02 0.34 -10.22
N LEU A 119 -6.96 0.62 -11.51
CA LEU A 119 -6.31 -0.26 -12.49
C LEU A 119 -4.83 -0.46 -12.15
N ARG A 120 -4.07 0.59 -11.78
CA ARG A 120 -2.68 0.44 -11.32
C ARG A 120 -2.56 -0.54 -10.16
N ARG A 121 -3.43 -0.40 -9.16
CA ARG A 121 -3.45 -1.30 -7.99
C ARG A 121 -3.82 -2.74 -8.37
N LEU A 122 -4.78 -2.91 -9.26
CA LEU A 122 -5.23 -4.24 -9.68
C LEU A 122 -4.24 -4.95 -10.60
N TRP A 123 -3.54 -4.18 -11.45
CA TRP A 123 -2.54 -4.64 -12.42
C TRP A 123 -1.13 -4.60 -11.84
N ALA A 124 -0.96 -4.10 -10.61
CA ALA A 124 0.26 -4.27 -9.82
C ALA A 124 0.48 -5.77 -9.57
N ASP A 125 1.12 -6.40 -10.54
CA ASP A 125 1.69 -7.72 -10.44
C ASP A 125 3.14 -7.53 -10.04
N GLU A 126 3.32 -7.42 -8.74
CA GLU A 126 4.60 -7.15 -8.09
C GLU A 126 5.48 -8.39 -8.20
N GLN A 127 6.36 -8.37 -9.20
CA GLN A 127 7.28 -9.46 -9.47
C GLN A 127 8.56 -9.28 -8.62
N PRO A 128 9.01 -10.32 -7.92
CA PRO A 128 10.28 -10.27 -7.21
C PRO A 128 11.44 -10.09 -8.18
N VAL A 129 12.42 -9.29 -7.78
CA VAL A 129 13.70 -9.21 -8.47
C VAL A 129 14.51 -10.45 -8.11
N LEU A 130 14.73 -11.33 -9.08
CA LEU A 130 15.31 -12.65 -8.84
C LEU A 130 16.82 -12.71 -9.04
N GLU A 131 17.37 -11.88 -9.92
CA GLU A 131 18.78 -11.94 -10.32
C GLU A 131 19.53 -10.74 -9.74
N TRP A 132 20.54 -11.03 -8.91
CA TRP A 132 21.33 -10.04 -8.17
C TRP A 132 22.82 -10.25 -8.38
N HIS A 133 23.59 -9.21 -8.14
CA HIS A 133 25.03 -9.26 -7.91
C HIS A 133 25.32 -8.70 -6.52
N LEU A 134 26.04 -9.44 -5.70
CA LEU A 134 26.40 -9.04 -4.34
C LEU A 134 27.88 -8.71 -4.24
N ARG A 135 28.19 -7.63 -3.54
CA ARG A 135 29.54 -7.28 -3.10
C ARG A 135 29.53 -7.10 -1.59
N ALA A 136 30.05 -8.10 -0.90
CA ALA A 136 30.07 -8.19 0.56
C ALA A 136 31.11 -9.23 1.03
N PRO A 137 31.70 -9.09 2.23
CA PRO A 137 31.51 -7.96 3.15
C PRO A 137 32.27 -6.71 2.68
N ALA A 138 31.63 -5.55 2.79
CA ALA A 138 32.22 -4.24 2.55
C ALA A 138 32.36 -3.45 3.85
N LYS A 139 33.23 -2.43 3.88
CA LYS A 139 33.41 -1.60 5.08
C LYS A 139 32.21 -0.69 5.30
N ARG A 140 31.88 -0.40 6.55
CA ARG A 140 30.70 0.43 6.90
C ARG A 140 30.73 1.82 6.28
N ASP A 141 31.91 2.43 6.28
CA ASP A 141 32.23 3.75 5.76
C ASP A 141 32.54 3.75 4.26
N GLU A 142 32.44 2.60 3.59
CA GLU A 142 32.71 2.49 2.17
C GLU A 142 31.69 3.28 1.35
N PRO A 143 32.14 4.13 0.41
CA PRO A 143 31.23 4.89 -0.44
C PRO A 143 30.41 3.97 -1.34
N LEU A 144 29.24 4.45 -1.76
CA LEU A 144 28.43 3.76 -2.75
C LEU A 144 29.25 3.53 -4.03
N PRO A 145 29.22 2.32 -4.63
CA PRO A 145 29.94 2.00 -5.86
C PRO A 145 29.28 2.67 -7.09
N LEU A 146 29.43 3.99 -7.24
CA LEU A 146 28.68 4.79 -8.21
C LEU A 146 28.89 4.37 -9.67
N GLU A 147 30.05 3.79 -10.02
CA GLU A 147 30.36 3.32 -11.38
C GLU A 147 29.34 2.30 -11.92
N VAL A 148 28.74 1.50 -11.03
CA VAL A 148 27.76 0.48 -11.45
C VAL A 148 26.52 1.12 -12.08
N PHE A 149 26.16 2.36 -11.72
CA PHE A 149 25.05 3.07 -12.33
C PHE A 149 25.34 3.54 -13.76
N GLU A 150 26.61 3.67 -14.15
CA GLU A 150 27.01 4.11 -15.49
C GLU A 150 27.31 2.94 -16.42
N LYS A 151 27.99 1.90 -15.91
CA LYS A 151 28.54 0.82 -16.74
C LYS A 151 27.96 -0.56 -16.42
N GLY A 152 27.17 -0.67 -15.36
CA GLY A 152 26.74 -1.96 -14.81
C GLY A 152 27.90 -2.69 -14.13
N VAL A 153 27.60 -3.83 -13.49
CA VAL A 153 28.61 -4.61 -12.76
C VAL A 153 29.74 -5.10 -13.65
N GLN A 154 29.44 -5.63 -14.85
CA GLN A 154 30.48 -6.16 -15.75
C GLN A 154 31.41 -5.07 -16.31
N GLY A 155 30.95 -3.83 -16.38
CA GLY A 155 31.73 -2.70 -16.87
C GLY A 155 32.42 -1.89 -15.77
N SER A 156 32.24 -2.26 -14.50
CA SER A 156 32.85 -1.55 -13.36
C SER A 156 34.29 -2.02 -13.14
N THR A 157 35.12 -1.14 -12.55
CA THR A 157 36.49 -1.50 -12.17
C THR A 157 36.56 -2.56 -11.08
N SER A 158 35.49 -2.70 -10.29
CA SER A 158 35.34 -3.70 -9.23
C SER A 158 34.58 -4.95 -9.67
N ALA A 159 34.41 -5.20 -10.97
CA ALA A 159 33.60 -6.31 -11.50
C ALA A 159 33.91 -7.68 -10.85
N ALA A 160 35.18 -7.96 -10.55
CA ALA A 160 35.62 -9.21 -9.93
C ALA A 160 35.17 -9.38 -8.46
N GLU A 161 34.77 -8.29 -7.79
CA GLU A 161 34.29 -8.28 -6.41
C GLU A 161 32.77 -8.54 -6.30
N TRP A 162 32.07 -8.60 -7.43
CA TRP A 162 30.63 -8.84 -7.48
C TRP A 162 30.33 -10.30 -7.80
N MET A 163 29.58 -10.96 -6.93
CA MET A 163 29.18 -12.36 -7.06
C MET A 163 27.72 -12.45 -7.50
N PRO A 164 27.39 -13.20 -8.57
CA PRO A 164 26.01 -13.42 -8.96
C PRO A 164 25.28 -14.23 -7.89
N VAL A 165 24.08 -13.79 -7.52
CA VAL A 165 23.21 -14.44 -6.54
C VAL A 165 21.79 -14.45 -7.07
N LYS A 166 21.12 -15.58 -6.86
CA LYS A 166 19.72 -15.74 -7.21
C LYS A 166 18.86 -15.73 -5.95
N ALA A 167 17.79 -14.95 -5.97
CA ALA A 167 16.84 -14.92 -4.88
C ALA A 167 16.07 -16.25 -4.78
N GLY A 168 15.75 -16.64 -3.55
CA GLY A 168 14.96 -17.82 -3.23
C GLY A 168 13.45 -17.59 -3.32
N GLU A 169 12.71 -18.34 -2.52
CA GLU A 169 11.25 -18.22 -2.43
C GLU A 169 10.83 -16.79 -2.06
N GLY A 170 9.78 -16.28 -2.72
CA GLY A 170 9.28 -14.92 -2.49
C GLY A 170 10.20 -13.79 -2.96
N GLY A 171 11.35 -14.09 -3.58
CA GLY A 171 12.35 -13.09 -3.97
C GLY A 171 13.33 -12.72 -2.85
N ILE A 172 13.41 -13.54 -1.80
CA ILE A 172 14.28 -13.28 -0.66
C ILE A 172 15.73 -13.65 -1.01
N VAL A 173 16.65 -12.73 -0.77
CA VAL A 173 18.10 -12.95 -0.82
C VAL A 173 18.61 -13.10 0.60
N ASP A 174 19.15 -14.27 0.92
CA ASP A 174 19.76 -14.62 2.20
C ASP A 174 21.25 -14.23 2.19
N LEU A 175 21.66 -13.47 3.20
CA LEU A 175 23.00 -12.94 3.43
C LEU A 175 23.59 -13.44 4.76
N ASP A 176 22.96 -14.37 5.48
CA ASP A 176 23.43 -14.84 6.79
C ASP A 176 24.84 -15.47 6.71
N ARG A 177 25.17 -16.04 5.54
CA ARG A 177 26.51 -16.57 5.25
C ARG A 177 27.53 -15.51 4.81
N THR A 178 27.07 -14.29 4.55
CA THR A 178 27.84 -13.20 3.94
C THR A 178 28.07 -12.04 4.91
N LEU A 179 27.07 -11.69 5.72
CA LEU A 179 27.14 -10.68 6.77
C LEU A 179 27.09 -11.37 8.13
N GLN A 180 28.26 -11.50 8.78
CA GLN A 180 28.33 -12.07 10.12
C GLN A 180 27.69 -11.11 11.14
N PRO A 181 26.85 -11.62 12.07
CA PRO A 181 26.27 -10.82 13.14
C PRO A 181 27.32 -10.07 13.96
N GLY A 182 27.09 -8.77 14.21
CA GLY A 182 27.98 -7.91 15.00
C GLY A 182 29.25 -7.44 14.27
N SER A 183 29.45 -7.84 13.00
CA SER A 183 30.65 -7.46 12.22
C SER A 183 30.68 -5.98 11.83
N ARG A 184 29.55 -5.27 11.91
CA ARG A 184 29.35 -3.89 11.41
C ARG A 184 29.71 -3.75 9.92
N SER A 185 29.68 -4.86 9.17
CA SER A 185 29.92 -4.88 7.73
C SER A 185 28.66 -4.46 6.97
N VAL A 186 28.83 -4.03 5.72
CA VAL A 186 27.72 -3.73 4.81
C VAL A 186 27.76 -4.64 3.59
N ALA A 187 26.61 -4.81 2.95
CA ALA A 187 26.49 -5.46 1.66
C ALA A 187 25.95 -4.49 0.62
N PHE A 188 26.49 -4.57 -0.59
CA PHE A 188 25.91 -3.92 -1.77
C PHE A 188 25.26 -4.99 -2.64
N ALA A 189 23.98 -4.81 -2.94
CA ALA A 189 23.23 -5.67 -3.84
C ALA A 189 22.80 -4.89 -5.08
N TYR A 190 23.19 -5.38 -6.26
CA TYR A 190 22.92 -4.74 -7.54
C TYR A 190 21.98 -5.59 -8.39
N ALA A 191 21.02 -4.96 -9.06
CA ALA A 191 20.15 -5.60 -10.04
C ALA A 191 19.81 -4.64 -11.19
N GLU A 192 19.31 -5.19 -12.29
CA GLU A 192 18.83 -4.43 -13.43
C GLU A 192 17.34 -4.71 -13.67
N LEU A 193 16.56 -3.64 -13.81
CA LEU A 193 15.15 -3.69 -14.19
C LEU A 193 14.99 -3.14 -15.60
N ARG A 194 14.18 -3.80 -16.43
CA ARG A 194 13.85 -3.28 -17.77
C ARG A 194 12.48 -2.64 -17.76
N SER A 195 12.41 -1.42 -18.29
CA SER A 195 11.15 -0.72 -18.53
C SER A 195 10.91 -0.52 -20.02
N PRO A 196 9.70 -0.83 -20.55
CA PRO A 196 9.38 -0.62 -21.96
C PRO A 196 9.30 0.87 -22.34
N GLY A 197 9.12 1.77 -21.36
CA GLY A 197 9.04 3.22 -21.54
C GLY A 197 9.35 3.96 -20.25
N GLN A 198 9.05 5.26 -20.18
CA GLN A 198 9.06 5.96 -18.90
C GLN A 198 7.89 5.45 -18.05
N ALA A 199 8.15 5.10 -16.80
CA ALA A 199 7.12 4.53 -15.92
C ALA A 199 7.22 5.05 -14.49
N HIS A 200 6.11 5.53 -13.96
CA HIS A 200 5.91 5.92 -12.57
C HIS A 200 5.40 4.71 -11.79
N VAL A 201 6.23 4.15 -10.91
CA VAL A 201 5.96 2.88 -10.21
C VAL A 201 6.29 2.98 -8.72
N GLU A 202 5.71 2.09 -7.92
CA GLU A 202 6.17 1.83 -6.55
C GLU A 202 7.01 0.55 -6.54
N LEU A 203 8.21 0.62 -5.97
CA LEU A 203 9.00 -0.56 -5.63
C LEU A 203 8.67 -0.99 -4.20
N LEU A 204 8.48 -2.29 -3.99
CA LEU A 204 8.31 -2.85 -2.65
C LEU A 204 9.62 -3.45 -2.16
N SER A 205 10.03 -3.10 -0.95
CA SER A 205 11.25 -3.64 -0.35
C SER A 205 11.06 -4.01 1.10
N SER A 206 11.83 -4.98 1.57
CA SER A 206 11.94 -5.32 2.99
C SER A 206 13.33 -5.88 3.25
N ALA A 207 13.89 -5.59 4.43
CA ALA A 207 15.16 -6.12 4.88
C ALA A 207 15.18 -6.30 6.40
N GLY A 208 15.97 -7.26 6.88
CA GLY A 208 16.16 -7.54 8.32
C GLY A 208 16.98 -6.48 9.08
N GLY A 209 17.60 -5.53 8.36
CA GLY A 209 18.36 -4.43 8.93
C GLY A 209 18.24 -3.15 8.11
N PRO A 210 18.87 -2.05 8.54
CA PRO A 210 18.82 -0.77 7.83
C PRO A 210 19.27 -0.91 6.38
N PHE A 211 18.56 -0.24 5.48
CA PHE A 211 18.93 -0.27 4.07
C PHE A 211 18.64 1.06 3.36
N GLN A 212 19.42 1.30 2.29
CA GLN A 212 19.22 2.39 1.35
C GLN A 212 18.99 1.80 -0.04
N LEU A 213 17.91 2.21 -0.68
CA LEU A 213 17.58 1.84 -2.06
C LEU A 213 17.93 2.99 -2.99
N HIS A 214 18.69 2.70 -4.03
CA HIS A 214 19.06 3.64 -5.08
C HIS A 214 18.62 3.13 -6.44
N VAL A 215 18.08 4.04 -7.26
CA VAL A 215 17.65 3.78 -8.63
C VAL A 215 18.34 4.80 -9.54
N ASN A 216 19.10 4.32 -10.52
CA ASN A 216 19.84 5.16 -11.48
C ASN A 216 20.67 6.26 -10.79
N GLY A 217 21.35 5.91 -9.69
CA GLY A 217 22.22 6.81 -8.92
C GLY A 217 21.50 7.71 -7.92
N LYS A 218 20.17 7.81 -7.94
CA LYS A 218 19.39 8.62 -6.99
C LYS A 218 18.91 7.76 -5.81
N LYS A 219 19.03 8.26 -4.58
CA LYS A 219 18.45 7.61 -3.40
C LYS A 219 16.92 7.66 -3.52
N ALA A 220 16.30 6.50 -3.62
CA ALA A 220 14.86 6.33 -3.77
C ALA A 220 14.17 6.09 -2.42
N HIS A 221 14.83 5.37 -1.50
CA HIS A 221 14.29 5.08 -0.17
C HIS A 221 15.39 4.81 0.84
N GLU A 222 15.07 5.00 2.11
CA GLU A 222 15.90 4.63 3.25
C GLU A 222 15.00 4.12 4.38
N SER A 223 15.37 3.01 4.98
CA SER A 223 14.57 2.35 6.02
C SER A 223 15.49 1.88 7.15
N PRO A 224 15.04 1.94 8.42
CA PRO A 224 15.75 1.31 9.52
C PRO A 224 15.69 -0.23 9.48
N GLY A 225 14.90 -0.82 8.58
CA GLY A 225 14.68 -2.27 8.49
C GLY A 225 13.50 -2.76 9.35
N GLY A 226 13.38 -4.08 9.51
CA GLY A 226 12.46 -4.77 10.43
C GLY A 226 13.14 -6.00 11.05
N ARG A 227 12.56 -6.61 12.10
CA ARG A 227 13.20 -7.78 12.78
C ARG A 227 13.18 -9.04 11.92
N GLU A 228 12.14 -9.22 11.11
CA GLU A 228 12.06 -10.29 10.09
C GLU A 228 11.69 -9.72 8.72
N VAL A 229 12.29 -10.27 7.66
CA VAL A 229 11.97 -9.87 6.28
C VAL A 229 10.49 -10.16 5.97
N GLY A 230 9.78 -9.14 5.52
CA GLY A 230 8.35 -9.21 5.19
C GLY A 230 7.42 -8.77 6.31
N GLU A 231 7.89 -8.65 7.56
CA GLU A 231 7.09 -8.10 8.66
C GLU A 231 6.67 -6.64 8.39
N LYS A 232 7.61 -5.87 7.83
CA LYS A 232 7.40 -4.53 7.32
C LYS A 232 7.83 -4.45 5.86
N VAL A 233 6.92 -4.00 5.00
CA VAL A 233 7.18 -3.79 3.57
C VAL A 233 7.15 -2.29 3.30
N ASP A 234 8.30 -1.76 2.92
CA ASP A 234 8.48 -0.38 2.51
C ASP A 234 8.05 -0.18 1.04
N ARG A 235 7.55 1.02 0.73
CA ARG A 235 7.14 1.44 -0.62
C ARG A 235 7.99 2.63 -1.05
N ALA A 236 8.60 2.53 -2.22
CA ALA A 236 9.40 3.60 -2.80
C ALA A 236 8.83 4.02 -4.16
N ALA A 237 8.27 5.23 -4.24
CA ALA A 237 7.85 5.80 -5.51
C ALA A 237 9.07 6.19 -6.36
N VAL A 238 9.17 5.65 -7.58
CA VAL A 238 10.28 5.89 -8.49
C VAL A 238 9.82 6.11 -9.92
N VAL A 239 10.65 6.80 -10.70
CA VAL A 239 10.48 6.92 -12.15
C VAL A 239 11.53 6.06 -12.83
N LEU A 240 11.09 5.04 -13.54
CA LEU A 240 11.95 4.21 -14.38
C LEU A 240 12.08 4.86 -15.75
N ALA A 241 13.32 4.96 -16.23
CA ALA A 241 13.63 5.41 -17.59
C ALA A 241 13.35 4.29 -18.60
N PRO A 242 13.09 4.61 -19.88
CA PRO A 242 13.04 3.60 -20.93
C PRO A 242 14.33 2.77 -20.99
N GLY A 243 14.20 1.45 -21.10
CA GLY A 243 15.34 0.53 -21.15
C GLY A 243 15.79 0.05 -19.78
N VAL A 244 17.10 -0.03 -19.57
CA VAL A 244 17.70 -0.61 -18.36
C VAL A 244 17.76 0.43 -17.24
N ASN A 245 17.22 0.07 -16.10
CA ASN A 245 17.27 0.82 -14.85
C ASN A 245 18.12 0.04 -13.85
N ARG A 246 19.09 0.71 -13.24
CA ARG A 246 20.08 0.09 -12.39
C ARG A 246 19.75 0.34 -10.94
N ILE A 247 19.58 -0.75 -10.20
CA ILE A 247 19.17 -0.76 -8.81
C ILE A 247 20.37 -1.13 -7.96
N LEU A 248 20.55 -0.40 -6.87
CA LEU A 248 21.56 -0.71 -5.86
C LEU A 248 20.92 -0.60 -4.48
N VAL A 249 21.06 -1.64 -3.68
CA VAL A 249 20.65 -1.68 -2.28
C VAL A 249 21.91 -1.74 -1.42
N ARG A 250 22.08 -0.79 -0.50
CA ARG A 250 23.09 -0.84 0.55
C ARG A 250 22.42 -1.36 1.81
N LEU A 251 22.90 -2.46 2.35
CA LEU A 251 22.34 -3.16 3.51
C LEU A 251 23.33 -3.11 4.67
N GLU A 252 22.88 -2.72 5.85
CA GLU A 252 23.63 -2.82 7.10
C GLU A 252 23.16 -4.03 7.90
N GLU A 253 24.09 -4.76 8.51
CA GLU A 253 23.74 -5.81 9.46
C GLU A 253 23.20 -5.19 10.77
N ALA A 254 22.05 -5.68 11.22
CA ALA A 254 21.42 -5.22 12.46
C ALA A 254 20.61 -6.31 13.15
N GLY A 255 21.24 -7.41 13.58
CA GLY A 255 20.71 -8.35 14.59
C GLY A 255 19.44 -9.15 14.24
N GLY A 256 18.67 -8.79 13.21
CA GLY A 256 17.39 -9.39 12.78
C GLY A 256 17.51 -10.39 11.61
N GLY A 257 18.70 -10.95 11.40
CA GLY A 257 18.99 -11.77 10.21
C GLY A 257 19.30 -10.92 8.98
N ALA A 258 20.26 -11.38 8.19
CA ALA A 258 20.74 -10.63 7.05
C ALA A 258 20.00 -11.11 5.80
N ALA A 259 18.80 -10.61 5.55
CA ALA A 259 18.05 -10.93 4.33
C ALA A 259 17.29 -9.72 3.81
N PHE A 260 16.94 -9.73 2.52
CA PHE A 260 16.11 -8.69 1.92
C PHE A 260 15.37 -9.18 0.67
N PHE A 261 14.36 -8.42 0.23
CA PHE A 261 13.78 -8.54 -1.11
C PHE A 261 13.50 -7.18 -1.73
N LEU A 262 13.35 -7.18 -3.05
CA LEU A 262 12.74 -6.09 -3.82
C LEU A 262 11.72 -6.68 -4.80
N LYS A 263 10.56 -6.04 -4.93
CA LYS A 263 9.57 -6.34 -5.96
C LYS A 263 9.28 -5.09 -6.78
N ALA A 264 9.07 -5.29 -8.07
CA ALA A 264 8.68 -4.24 -9.01
C ALA A 264 7.42 -4.67 -9.77
N PRO A 265 6.48 -3.77 -10.07
CA PRO A 265 5.30 -4.13 -10.84
C PRO A 265 5.67 -4.45 -12.30
N ALA A 266 4.97 -5.41 -12.89
CA ALA A 266 4.96 -5.57 -14.34
C ALA A 266 4.39 -4.30 -14.99
N ILE A 267 5.17 -3.66 -15.87
CA ILE A 267 4.79 -2.42 -16.57
C ILE A 267 3.96 -2.79 -17.80
N ASP A 268 2.73 -3.22 -17.53
CA ASP A 268 1.81 -3.71 -18.56
C ASP A 268 0.34 -3.45 -18.18
N PRO A 269 -0.43 -2.66 -18.97
CA PRO A 269 0.03 -1.98 -20.19
C PRO A 269 0.90 -0.75 -19.88
N PRO A 270 1.91 -0.41 -20.71
CA PRO A 270 2.82 0.71 -20.44
C PRO A 270 2.11 2.05 -20.20
N ALA A 271 1.07 2.35 -20.98
CA ALA A 271 0.29 3.58 -20.85
C ALA A 271 -0.28 3.81 -19.44
N LEU A 272 -0.55 2.72 -18.70
CA LEU A 272 -1.05 2.81 -17.33
C LEU A 272 -0.01 3.44 -16.39
N TYR A 273 1.29 3.38 -16.71
CA TYR A 273 2.40 3.85 -15.87
C TYR A 273 3.09 5.11 -16.43
N GLU A 274 2.76 5.56 -17.64
CA GLU A 274 3.41 6.71 -18.31
C GLU A 274 3.18 8.05 -17.57
N GLU A 275 1.97 8.28 -17.07
CA GLU A 275 1.62 9.52 -16.37
C GLU A 275 2.03 9.48 -14.90
N ASP A 276 2.49 10.60 -14.36
CA ASP A 276 2.60 10.74 -12.91
C ASP A 276 1.21 10.96 -12.31
N LEU A 277 0.55 9.87 -11.92
CA LEU A 277 -0.68 9.97 -11.14
C LEU A 277 -0.40 10.40 -9.69
N GLY A 278 0.88 10.52 -9.30
CA GLY A 278 1.37 10.73 -7.94
C GLY A 278 1.26 9.46 -7.08
N ALA A 279 1.97 9.45 -5.94
CA ALA A 279 1.37 8.85 -4.75
C ALA A 279 0.01 9.56 -4.53
N PRO A 280 -1.02 8.89 -4.01
CA PRO A 280 -2.29 9.55 -3.72
C PRO A 280 -2.03 10.84 -2.93
N ASP A 281 -2.14 11.99 -3.59
CA ASP A 281 -1.83 13.29 -2.98
C ASP A 281 -2.69 13.41 -1.72
N PRO A 282 -2.07 13.47 -0.52
CA PRO A 282 -2.81 13.57 0.72
C PRO A 282 -3.78 14.75 0.72
N ASN A 283 -3.49 15.82 -0.02
CA ASN A 283 -4.39 16.97 -0.16
C ASN A 283 -5.61 16.65 -1.04
N VAL A 284 -5.48 15.83 -2.08
CA VAL A 284 -6.61 15.33 -2.87
C VAL A 284 -7.51 14.44 -2.01
N TYR A 285 -6.91 13.61 -1.15
CA TYR A 285 -7.65 12.79 -0.19
C TYR A 285 -8.36 13.66 0.84
N LEU A 286 -7.67 14.66 1.40
CA LEU A 286 -8.24 15.61 2.33
C LEU A 286 -9.45 16.33 1.69
N ASP A 287 -9.28 16.91 0.51
CA ASP A 287 -10.35 17.63 -0.20
C ASP A 287 -11.58 16.75 -0.48
N PHE A 288 -11.37 15.47 -0.79
CA PHE A 288 -12.44 14.51 -0.98
C PHE A 288 -13.13 14.18 0.35
N VAL A 289 -12.36 13.81 1.37
CA VAL A 289 -12.88 13.40 2.69
C VAL A 289 -13.69 14.49 3.34
N LEU A 290 -13.30 15.76 3.17
CA LEU A 290 -14.04 16.92 3.68
C LEU A 290 -15.43 17.08 3.07
N LYS A 291 -15.69 16.50 1.88
CA LYS A 291 -16.97 16.58 1.16
C LYS A 291 -17.79 15.28 1.27
N ALA A 292 -17.11 14.14 1.32
CA ALA A 292 -17.75 12.84 1.42
C ALA A 292 -18.27 12.59 2.85
N LYS A 293 -19.41 11.91 2.98
CA LYS A 293 -19.99 11.56 4.29
C LYS A 293 -19.27 10.37 4.94
N GLY A 294 -18.94 9.36 4.14
CA GLY A 294 -18.43 8.07 4.62
C GLY A 294 -19.48 7.20 5.32
N ASP A 295 -19.12 5.95 5.57
CA ASP A 295 -19.87 4.92 6.28
C ASP A 295 -19.08 4.42 7.51
N PRO A 296 -19.55 4.71 8.73
CA PRO A 296 -18.88 4.29 9.97
C PRO A 296 -18.72 2.77 10.13
N ALA A 297 -19.63 1.95 9.58
CA ALA A 297 -19.53 0.50 9.71
C ALA A 297 -18.33 -0.02 8.91
N ARG A 298 -18.17 0.44 7.67
CA ARG A 298 -17.01 0.12 6.83
C ARG A 298 -15.71 0.71 7.38
N GLY A 299 -15.78 1.92 7.94
CA GLY A 299 -14.64 2.53 8.61
C GLY A 299 -14.13 1.71 9.80
N SER A 300 -15.04 1.11 10.57
CA SER A 300 -14.70 0.19 11.68
C SER A 300 -13.98 -1.06 11.18
N GLU A 301 -14.44 -1.67 10.08
CA GLU A 301 -13.78 -2.83 9.47
C GLU A 301 -12.37 -2.47 9.00
N LEU A 302 -12.21 -1.33 8.31
CA LEU A 302 -10.91 -0.82 7.86
C LEU A 302 -9.97 -0.54 9.03
N PHE A 303 -10.46 0.08 10.11
CA PHE A 303 -9.68 0.35 11.31
C PHE A 303 -9.10 -0.94 11.93
N ARG A 304 -9.87 -2.03 11.88
CA ARG A 304 -9.49 -3.36 12.39
C ARG A 304 -8.63 -4.17 11.41
N ASP A 305 -8.54 -3.75 10.16
CA ASP A 305 -7.74 -4.41 9.12
C ASP A 305 -6.24 -4.13 9.31
N THR A 306 -5.58 -5.04 10.02
CA THR A 306 -4.16 -4.93 10.36
C THR A 306 -3.22 -5.13 9.18
N ALA A 307 -3.71 -5.64 8.03
CA ALA A 307 -2.93 -5.80 6.82
C ALA A 307 -2.94 -4.52 5.96
N ARG A 308 -4.02 -3.73 6.04
CA ARG A 308 -4.22 -2.55 5.17
C ARG A 308 -3.99 -1.21 5.85
N THR A 309 -4.43 -1.05 7.11
CA THR A 309 -4.38 0.24 7.81
C THR A 309 -3.61 0.18 9.13
N ALA A 310 -3.53 -1.01 9.75
CA ALA A 310 -2.83 -1.24 11.00
C ALA A 310 -3.26 -0.36 12.18
N CYS A 311 -4.36 0.40 12.09
CA CYS A 311 -4.77 1.36 13.12
C CYS A 311 -5.00 0.67 14.48
N LEU A 312 -5.66 -0.49 14.49
CA LEU A 312 -5.90 -1.29 15.69
C LEU A 312 -4.61 -1.79 16.38
N LYS A 313 -3.48 -1.90 15.66
CA LYS A 313 -2.21 -2.34 16.26
C LYS A 313 -1.69 -1.33 17.28
N CYS A 314 -1.96 -0.04 17.07
CA CYS A 314 -1.45 1.03 17.92
C CYS A 314 -2.52 1.70 18.77
N HIS A 315 -3.77 1.74 18.29
CA HIS A 315 -4.86 2.46 18.94
C HIS A 315 -5.92 1.51 19.50
N ALA A 316 -6.33 1.78 20.74
CA ALA A 316 -7.46 1.13 21.37
C ALA A 316 -8.76 1.91 21.11
N VAL A 317 -9.86 1.17 21.04
CA VAL A 317 -11.23 1.69 21.13
C VAL A 317 -11.95 0.89 22.22
N LYS A 318 -12.33 1.55 23.31
CA LYS A 318 -12.93 0.90 24.51
C LYS A 318 -12.03 -0.21 25.09
N GLY A 319 -10.72 -0.01 25.07
CA GLY A 319 -9.75 -0.99 25.56
C GLY A 319 -9.47 -2.17 24.62
N GLU A 320 -10.10 -2.24 23.44
CA GLU A 320 -9.73 -3.20 22.38
C GLU A 320 -8.72 -2.56 21.42
N GLY A 321 -7.52 -3.13 21.33
CA GLY A 321 -6.46 -2.69 20.42
C GLY A 321 -5.14 -2.39 21.12
N GLY A 322 -4.24 -1.74 20.40
CA GLY A 322 -2.93 -1.34 20.89
C GLY A 322 -2.97 -0.19 21.89
N LYS A 323 -1.93 -0.10 22.71
CA LYS A 323 -1.75 0.99 23.68
C LYS A 323 -0.52 1.84 23.38
N VAL A 324 -0.03 1.82 22.14
CA VAL A 324 1.12 2.65 21.71
C VAL A 324 0.64 4.08 21.49
N GLY A 325 -0.40 4.24 20.68
CA GLY A 325 -1.09 5.49 20.41
C GLY A 325 -2.22 5.78 21.42
N PRO A 326 -2.85 6.96 21.33
CA PRO A 326 -3.96 7.32 22.20
C PRO A 326 -5.18 6.43 22.01
N GLU A 327 -5.90 6.20 23.10
CA GLU A 327 -7.27 5.68 23.09
C GLU A 327 -8.16 6.62 22.25
N LEU A 328 -8.94 6.02 21.36
CA LEU A 328 -9.77 6.74 20.38
C LEU A 328 -11.25 6.77 20.75
N ALA A 329 -11.68 6.09 21.82
CA ALA A 329 -12.99 6.36 22.41
C ALA A 329 -13.14 7.87 22.69
N GLY A 330 -14.24 8.45 22.21
CA GLY A 330 -14.51 9.90 22.34
C GLY A 330 -13.72 10.80 21.39
N ILE A 331 -12.86 10.29 20.49
CA ILE A 331 -11.99 11.13 19.65
C ILE A 331 -12.78 12.12 18.77
N GLY A 332 -13.94 11.69 18.26
CA GLY A 332 -14.84 12.55 17.48
C GLY A 332 -15.54 13.68 18.27
N GLN A 333 -15.42 13.72 19.60
CA GLN A 333 -15.79 14.89 20.41
C GLN A 333 -14.66 15.93 20.43
N GLN A 334 -13.41 15.47 20.37
CA GLN A 334 -12.22 16.30 20.56
C GLN A 334 -11.74 16.93 19.26
N TYR A 335 -11.92 16.25 18.14
CA TYR A 335 -11.44 16.66 16.83
C TYR A 335 -12.55 16.62 15.79
N ASP A 336 -12.60 17.66 14.96
CA ASP A 336 -13.49 17.69 13.80
C ASP A 336 -12.98 16.80 12.66
N ARG A 337 -13.83 16.59 11.64
CA ARG A 337 -13.53 15.78 10.46
C ARG A 337 -12.19 16.13 9.81
N LYS A 338 -11.88 17.43 9.72
CA LYS A 338 -10.66 17.93 9.09
C LYS A 338 -9.45 17.55 9.93
N ALA A 339 -9.49 17.80 11.23
CA ALA A 339 -8.39 17.48 12.13
C ALA A 339 -8.14 15.96 12.20
N LEU A 340 -9.19 15.14 12.16
CA LEU A 340 -9.07 13.68 12.09
C LEU A 340 -8.41 13.22 10.78
N ALA A 341 -8.86 13.75 9.64
CA ALA A 341 -8.29 13.45 8.34
C ALA A 341 -6.83 13.89 8.23
N GLU A 342 -6.51 15.11 8.70
CA GLU A 342 -5.14 15.63 8.71
C GLU A 342 -4.23 14.81 9.62
N SER A 343 -4.72 14.32 10.77
CA SER A 343 -3.93 13.43 11.62
C SER A 343 -3.55 12.14 10.90
N VAL A 344 -4.49 11.49 10.20
CA VAL A 344 -4.24 10.23 9.46
C VAL A 344 -3.32 10.45 8.25
N LEU A 345 -3.52 11.55 7.53
CA LEU A 345 -2.79 11.87 6.30
C LEU A 345 -1.39 12.47 6.55
N PHE A 346 -1.23 13.17 7.68
CA PHE A 346 -0.01 13.88 8.04
C PHE A 346 0.37 13.65 9.52
N PRO A 347 0.71 12.41 9.93
CA PRO A 347 0.95 12.05 11.33
C PRO A 347 1.96 12.93 12.07
N SER A 348 3.00 13.37 11.36
CA SER A 348 4.10 14.17 11.93
C SER A 348 3.82 15.68 11.93
N ARG A 349 2.70 16.14 11.36
CA ARG A 349 2.37 17.57 11.24
C ARG A 349 1.94 18.18 12.58
N VAL A 350 1.11 17.44 13.33
CA VAL A 350 0.66 17.81 14.67
C VAL A 350 0.60 16.55 15.51
N MET A 351 1.48 16.46 16.51
CA MET A 351 1.49 15.35 17.46
C MET A 351 0.77 15.77 18.74
N ARG A 352 -0.06 14.87 19.29
CA ARG A 352 -0.74 15.11 20.57
C ARG A 352 0.30 15.18 21.70
N PRO A 353 0.20 16.15 22.62
CA PRO A 353 1.06 16.18 23.80
C PRO A 353 1.02 14.87 24.59
N GLY A 354 2.20 14.36 24.94
CA GLY A 354 2.39 13.06 25.60
C GLY A 354 2.52 11.88 24.61
N TYR A 355 2.38 12.13 23.32
CA TYR A 355 2.60 11.16 22.24
C TYR A 355 3.68 11.61 21.25
N GLU A 356 4.48 12.63 21.60
CA GLU A 356 5.70 12.92 20.87
C GLU A 356 6.75 11.84 21.15
N PRO A 357 7.30 11.16 20.14
CA PRO A 357 8.31 10.14 20.37
C PRO A 357 9.59 10.75 20.94
N VAL A 358 10.27 9.97 21.76
CA VAL A 358 11.56 10.31 22.34
C VAL A 358 12.55 9.24 21.91
N THR A 359 13.72 9.68 21.46
CA THR A 359 14.87 8.82 21.26
C THR A 359 15.77 8.92 22.48
N VAL A 360 16.07 7.77 23.10
CA VAL A 360 16.95 7.62 24.27
C VAL A 360 18.14 6.77 23.84
N ALA A 361 19.35 7.32 23.97
CA ALA A 361 20.59 6.61 23.72
C ALA A 361 21.34 6.38 25.04
N THR A 362 21.79 5.15 25.28
CA THR A 362 22.57 4.78 26.47
C THR A 362 24.07 5.00 26.25
N ALA A 363 24.84 5.12 27.33
CA ALA A 363 26.30 5.23 27.27
C ALA A 363 26.97 3.99 26.64
N GLN A 364 26.27 2.85 26.64
CA GLN A 364 26.67 1.58 26.06
C GLN A 364 26.34 1.46 24.56
N GLY A 365 25.66 2.46 24.00
CA GLY A 365 25.35 2.57 22.58
C GLY A 365 24.02 1.95 22.17
N GLU A 366 23.16 1.56 23.12
CA GLU A 366 21.79 1.14 22.82
C GLU A 366 20.92 2.37 22.52
N VAL A 367 20.01 2.24 21.56
CA VAL A 367 19.13 3.34 21.15
C VAL A 367 17.70 2.84 21.11
N TRP A 368 16.84 3.50 21.86
CA TRP A 368 15.41 3.23 21.94
C TRP A 368 14.65 4.43 21.42
N THR A 369 13.66 4.21 20.55
CA THR A 369 12.75 5.27 20.10
C THR A 369 11.32 4.83 20.38
N GLY A 370 10.57 5.67 21.09
CA GLY A 370 9.22 5.31 21.52
C GLY A 370 8.47 6.44 22.21
N ILE A 371 7.24 6.16 22.61
CA ILE A 371 6.41 7.11 23.34
C ILE A 371 6.79 7.07 24.82
N LEU A 372 7.04 8.23 25.40
CA LEU A 372 7.35 8.37 26.82
C LEU A 372 6.14 7.94 27.67
N ARG A 373 6.32 6.91 28.51
CA ARG A 373 5.32 6.47 29.50
C ARG A 373 5.61 6.98 30.89
N SER A 374 6.88 7.00 31.27
CA SER A 374 7.34 7.45 32.57
C SER A 374 8.67 8.18 32.44
N ASP A 375 8.86 9.19 33.28
CA ASP A 375 10.05 10.02 33.32
C ASP A 375 10.27 10.45 34.76
N THR A 376 11.06 9.66 35.51
CA THR A 376 11.36 9.91 36.92
C THR A 376 12.85 10.14 37.12
N ALA A 377 13.24 10.53 38.34
CA ALA A 377 14.65 10.71 38.67
C ALA A 377 15.44 9.39 38.54
N GLU A 378 14.78 8.25 38.73
CA GLU A 378 15.37 6.92 38.74
C GLU A 378 15.47 6.30 37.35
N ALA A 379 14.42 6.42 36.53
CA ALA A 379 14.37 5.80 35.21
C ALA A 379 13.42 6.51 34.23
N VAL A 380 13.68 6.29 32.95
CA VAL A 380 12.82 6.68 31.84
C VAL A 380 12.23 5.43 31.20
N THR A 381 10.91 5.39 31.03
CA THR A 381 10.22 4.30 30.33
C THR A 381 9.67 4.79 29.01
N VAL A 382 10.05 4.13 27.91
CA VAL A 382 9.53 4.36 26.55
C VAL A 382 8.82 3.12 26.03
N VAL A 383 7.76 3.32 25.26
CA VAL A 383 7.05 2.25 24.53
C VAL A 383 7.39 2.35 23.06
N ASP A 384 8.02 1.32 22.50
CA ASP A 384 8.36 1.27 21.09
C ASP A 384 7.14 1.06 20.18
N ALA A 385 7.36 1.02 18.86
CA ALA A 385 6.29 0.88 17.87
C ALA A 385 5.59 -0.48 17.95
N GLU A 386 6.28 -1.49 18.49
CA GLU A 386 5.80 -2.85 18.72
C GLU A 386 4.98 -2.96 20.03
N GLY A 387 4.98 -1.91 20.85
CA GLY A 387 4.28 -1.89 22.14
C GLY A 387 5.09 -2.45 23.30
N VAL A 388 6.39 -2.63 23.14
CA VAL A 388 7.29 -3.10 24.19
C VAL A 388 7.75 -1.93 25.04
N GLU A 389 7.65 -2.08 26.36
CA GLU A 389 8.17 -1.13 27.33
C GLU A 389 9.66 -1.36 27.58
N HIS A 390 10.45 -0.30 27.38
CA HIS A 390 11.86 -0.25 27.72
C HIS A 390 12.05 0.73 28.86
N THR A 391 12.55 0.24 29.99
CA THR A 391 12.85 1.08 31.16
C THR A 391 14.36 1.23 31.28
N ILE A 392 14.84 2.45 31.06
CA ILE A 392 16.26 2.80 31.05
C ILE A 392 16.57 3.56 32.34
N PRO A 393 17.47 3.07 33.20
CA PRO A 393 17.93 3.81 34.37
C PRO A 393 18.52 5.16 33.96
N THR A 394 18.12 6.23 34.62
CA THR A 394 18.56 7.60 34.29
C THR A 394 20.10 7.75 34.24
N PRO A 395 20.89 7.10 35.12
CA PRO A 395 22.35 7.16 35.05
C PRO A 395 22.97 6.53 33.79
N GLU A 396 22.25 5.67 33.08
CA GLU A 396 22.72 4.99 31.87
C GLU A 396 22.44 5.80 30.59
N ILE A 397 21.59 6.83 30.68
CA ILE A 397 21.20 7.67 29.55
C ILE A 397 22.32 8.65 29.21
N ALA A 398 22.87 8.53 28.00
CA ALA A 398 23.86 9.46 27.47
C ALA A 398 23.21 10.63 26.72
N GLN A 399 22.13 10.37 25.98
CA GLN A 399 21.41 11.39 25.22
C GLN A 399 19.92 11.09 25.19
N ARG A 400 19.11 12.16 25.20
CA ARG A 400 17.67 12.10 25.02
C ARG A 400 17.19 13.26 24.16
N GLU A 401 16.40 12.96 23.15
CA GLU A 401 15.88 13.96 22.22
C GLU A 401 14.41 13.68 21.87
N ARG A 402 13.63 14.74 21.70
CA ARG A 402 12.26 14.63 21.19
C ARG A 402 12.30 14.55 19.66
N SER A 403 11.62 13.56 19.10
CA SER A 403 11.48 13.39 17.66
C SER A 403 10.49 14.42 17.10
N SER A 404 10.79 14.94 15.92
CA SER A 404 9.83 15.68 15.09
C SER A 404 8.99 14.76 14.18
N VAL A 405 9.31 13.46 14.16
CA VAL A 405 8.63 12.42 13.40
C VAL A 405 7.77 11.60 14.34
N SER A 406 6.49 11.40 13.97
CA SER A 406 5.53 10.60 14.74
C SER A 406 5.87 9.11 14.70
N ILE A 407 5.43 8.38 15.74
CA ILE A 407 5.47 6.90 15.73
C ILE A 407 4.38 6.32 14.83
N MET A 408 3.33 7.10 14.54
CA MET A 408 2.32 6.73 13.55
C MET A 408 2.94 6.87 12.15
N PRO A 409 2.98 5.80 11.34
CA PRO A 409 3.67 5.84 10.05
C PRO A 409 3.09 6.87 9.07
N ASP A 410 3.94 7.50 8.27
CA ASP A 410 3.48 8.24 7.09
C ASP A 410 2.93 7.27 6.03
N GLY A 411 2.05 7.77 5.16
CA GLY A 411 1.54 6.98 4.04
C GLY A 411 0.54 5.88 4.41
N LEU A 412 -0.03 5.89 5.63
CA LEU A 412 -1.08 4.94 6.06
C LEU A 412 -2.29 4.91 5.12
N ALA A 413 -2.61 6.04 4.49
CA ALA A 413 -3.67 6.13 3.50
C ALA A 413 -3.31 5.50 2.13
N GLY A 414 -2.05 5.13 1.87
CA GLY A 414 -1.59 4.63 0.58
C GLY A 414 -2.20 3.28 0.17
N GLY A 415 -2.64 2.47 1.14
CA GLY A 415 -3.32 1.19 0.91
C GLY A 415 -4.85 1.29 0.75
N ILE A 416 -5.40 2.50 0.87
CA ILE A 416 -6.84 2.77 0.89
C ILE A 416 -7.19 3.90 -0.08
N SER A 417 -8.40 3.86 -0.63
CA SER A 417 -8.93 4.92 -1.50
C SER A 417 -9.49 6.09 -0.67
N PRO A 418 -9.77 7.27 -1.26
CA PRO A 418 -10.30 8.40 -0.50
C PRO A 418 -11.68 8.14 0.12
N ASP A 419 -12.50 7.29 -0.51
CA ASP A 419 -13.77 6.83 0.06
C ASP A 419 -13.54 5.97 1.30
N GLU A 420 -12.56 5.05 1.28
CA GLU A 420 -12.17 4.26 2.45
C GLU A 420 -11.62 5.15 3.56
N LEU A 421 -10.85 6.18 3.21
CA LEU A 421 -10.44 7.17 4.19
C LEU A 421 -11.65 7.94 4.73
N ALA A 422 -12.62 8.32 3.89
CA ALA A 422 -13.83 8.99 4.33
C ALA A 422 -14.69 8.12 5.25
N ASP A 423 -14.75 6.80 4.99
CA ASP A 423 -15.38 5.79 5.83
C ASP A 423 -14.65 5.67 7.17
N LEU A 424 -13.31 5.57 7.15
CA LEU A 424 -12.46 5.55 8.35
C LEU A 424 -12.69 6.80 9.21
N ILE A 425 -12.68 8.00 8.60
CA ILE A 425 -12.93 9.25 9.33
C ILE A 425 -14.37 9.29 9.87
N ALA A 426 -15.37 8.82 9.11
CA ALA A 426 -16.75 8.73 9.60
C ALA A 426 -16.87 7.79 10.81
N TYR A 427 -16.10 6.70 10.83
CA TYR A 427 -16.00 5.83 11.99
C TYR A 427 -15.40 6.57 13.19
N LEU A 428 -14.26 7.25 13.03
CA LEU A 428 -13.63 8.03 14.11
C LEU A 428 -14.55 9.13 14.66
N GLU A 429 -15.29 9.83 13.78
CA GLU A 429 -16.31 10.79 14.19
C GLU A 429 -17.47 10.14 14.96
N SER A 430 -17.86 8.91 14.60
CA SER A 430 -18.92 8.18 15.29
C SER A 430 -18.53 7.78 16.72
N LEU A 431 -17.23 7.73 17.05
CA LEU A 431 -16.74 7.44 18.40
C LEU A 431 -17.03 8.56 19.40
N LYS A 432 -17.60 9.70 18.95
CA LYS A 432 -18.00 10.81 19.80
C LYS A 432 -19.07 10.50 20.86
N GLY A 433 -19.64 9.30 20.89
CA GLY A 433 -20.58 8.85 21.92
C GLY A 433 -19.95 8.00 23.03
N LEU A 434 -18.64 7.76 22.97
CA LEU A 434 -17.96 6.84 23.86
C LEU A 434 -17.24 7.60 24.99
N PRO A 435 -17.25 7.04 26.22
CA PRO A 435 -16.58 7.63 27.38
C PRO A 435 -15.05 7.55 27.28
#